data_AF-A0A0C9TDE8-F1
#
_entry.id   AF-A0A0C9TDE8-F1
#
_cell.length_a   1.000
_cell.length_b   1.000
_cell.length_c   1.000
_cell.angle_alpha   90.00
_cell.angle_beta   90.00
_cell.angle_gamma   90.00
#
_symmetry.space_group_name_H-M   'P 1'
#
loop_
_entity.id
_entity.type
_entity.pdbx_description
1 polymer ?
#
loop_
_entity_poly.entity_id
_entity_poly.type
_entity_poly.pdbx_seq_one_letter_code
_entity_poly.pdbx_strand_id
1 'polypeptide(L)'
;MTVISADGSRTFPREDLYDPYRSERFRLTPRVINNLMVRAIAFRRPDVVFRLWDMMSHYYVTEPSLGTLTVLIIAARMAASMDSSLTLFIPRWLQGDVFFTRPQPGSFSEEMEQMLSNGYRPRLLWHNEYPWRLVRHIIREEILFSSWPHLRYVDIPAHPVHGDEATGRMEAYRELKAQESLVHLSMERTHKYPHLMPTQDTFRKYILLLGRVNRCSEIPEVLAWMKALDVVPSKGTLAIALAHWSQVASDAPIDEYWNERRSAPHLVGRNFERTTVDGEYHKLVAWMVNWVGKDDVPQEAEILAAFTHIRKLDEKERHIY
;
A
#
# COMPACT_ATOMS: atom_id res chain seq x y z
N MET A 1 -15.77 32.14 36.27
CA MET A 1 -16.68 31.97 37.43
C MET A 1 -16.46 30.58 37.98
N THR A 2 -15.92 30.47 39.19
CA THR A 2 -15.62 29.18 39.82
C THR A 2 -16.87 28.69 40.55
N VAL A 3 -17.46 27.60 40.10
CA VAL A 3 -18.59 26.97 40.81
C VAL A 3 -17.99 25.99 41.81
N ILE A 4 -18.17 26.26 43.10
CA ILE A 4 -17.73 25.37 44.17
C ILE A 4 -18.88 24.42 44.47
N SER A 5 -18.68 23.12 44.24
CA SER A 5 -19.64 22.08 44.58
C SER A 5 -19.69 21.88 46.10
N ALA A 6 -20.84 21.46 46.64
CA ALA A 6 -21.11 21.36 48.07
C ALA A 6 -20.23 20.34 48.83
N ASP A 7 -19.52 19.47 48.11
CA ASP A 7 -18.61 18.47 48.65
C ASP A 7 -17.14 18.95 48.77
N GLY A 8 -16.86 20.22 48.45
CA GLY A 8 -15.51 20.78 48.48
C GLY A 8 -14.60 20.27 47.35
N SER A 9 -15.13 19.47 46.41
CA SER A 9 -14.39 19.07 45.21
C SER A 9 -14.33 20.24 44.22
N ARG A 10 -13.11 20.59 43.80
CA ARG A 10 -12.89 21.57 42.72
C ARG A 10 -13.14 20.89 41.38
N THR A 11 -14.39 20.89 40.93
CA THR A 11 -14.70 20.55 39.53
C THR A 11 -14.32 21.74 38.66
N PHE A 12 -13.20 21.65 37.95
CA PHE A 12 -12.96 22.54 36.82
C PHE A 12 -14.07 22.28 35.79
N PRO A 13 -14.78 23.31 35.28
CA PRO A 13 -15.63 23.10 34.13
C PRO A 13 -14.77 22.48 33.04
N ARG A 14 -15.16 21.31 32.51
CA ARG A 14 -14.46 20.65 31.41
C ARG A 14 -14.20 21.68 30.30
N GLU A 15 -12.94 22.10 30.16
CA GLU A 15 -12.47 22.95 29.06
C GLU A 15 -12.69 22.27 27.69
N ASP A 16 -12.98 20.96 27.70
CA ASP A 16 -13.30 20.13 26.54
C ASP A 16 -14.61 20.51 25.81
N LEU A 17 -15.41 21.45 26.33
CA LEU A 17 -16.74 21.79 25.79
C LEU A 17 -16.80 23.10 25.00
N TYR A 18 -15.71 23.86 24.92
CA TYR A 18 -15.61 25.01 24.03
C TYR A 18 -14.48 24.78 23.04
N ASP A 19 -14.78 24.02 21.98
CA ASP A 19 -14.02 24.08 20.75
C ASP A 19 -14.56 25.28 19.94
N PRO A 20 -13.92 26.47 19.97
CA PRO A 20 -14.37 27.64 19.22
C PRO A 20 -14.32 27.41 17.69
N TYR A 21 -13.78 26.27 17.24
CA TYR A 21 -13.78 25.83 15.84
C TYR A 21 -14.88 24.82 15.53
N ARG A 22 -15.93 24.71 16.38
CA ARG A 22 -17.23 24.10 16.01
C ARG A 22 -18.00 24.92 14.96
N SER A 23 -17.30 25.69 14.13
CA SER A 23 -17.71 26.10 12.79
C SER A 23 -18.45 24.94 12.13
N GLU A 24 -19.61 25.23 11.53
CA GLU A 24 -20.45 24.24 10.87
C GLU A 24 -19.60 23.25 10.06
N ARG A 25 -19.49 22.01 10.56
CA ARG A 25 -18.67 21.00 9.89
C ARG A 25 -19.30 20.73 8.54
N PHE A 26 -18.62 21.15 7.47
CA PHE A 26 -19.05 20.90 6.11
C PHE A 26 -19.04 19.39 5.85
N ARG A 27 -20.22 18.80 5.73
CA ARG A 27 -20.39 17.39 5.37
C ARG A 27 -20.17 17.24 3.88
N LEU A 28 -18.95 16.90 3.47
CA LEU A 28 -18.68 16.47 2.10
C LEU A 28 -19.07 15.00 1.94
N THR A 29 -19.55 14.59 0.77
CA THR A 29 -19.78 13.17 0.53
C THR A 29 -18.46 12.49 0.15
N PRO A 30 -18.27 11.19 0.46
CA PRO A 30 -17.09 10.44 0.02
C PRO A 30 -16.86 10.52 -1.49
N ARG A 31 -17.93 10.61 -2.28
CA ARG A 31 -17.88 10.74 -3.74
C ARG A 31 -17.17 12.02 -4.19
N VAL A 32 -17.44 13.15 -3.53
CA VAL A 32 -16.80 14.43 -3.86
C VAL A 32 -15.30 14.37 -3.53
N ILE A 33 -14.95 13.86 -2.35
CA ILE A 33 -13.56 13.71 -1.92
C ILE A 33 -12.80 12.76 -2.88
N ASN A 34 -13.40 11.62 -3.24
CA ASN A 34 -12.79 10.68 -4.19
C ASN A 34 -12.57 11.30 -5.56
N ASN A 35 -13.53 12.07 -6.08
CA ASN A 35 -13.35 12.79 -7.35
C ASN A 35 -12.17 13.76 -7.27
N LEU A 36 -12.03 14.49 -6.16
CA LEU A 36 -10.90 15.40 -5.95
C LEU A 36 -9.58 14.64 -5.87
N MET A 37 -9.51 13.54 -5.13
CA MET A 37 -8.32 12.69 -5.04
C MET A 37 -7.93 12.11 -6.42
N VAL A 38 -8.89 11.64 -7.22
CA VAL A 38 -8.63 11.15 -8.59
C VAL A 38 -8.07 12.27 -9.47
N ARG A 39 -8.61 13.49 -9.37
CA ARG A 39 -8.06 14.67 -10.07
C ARG A 39 -6.65 14.98 -9.59
N ALA A 40 -6.37 14.90 -8.29
CA ALA A 40 -5.03 15.08 -7.74
C ALA A 40 -4.03 14.07 -8.31
N ILE A 41 -4.41 12.79 -8.43
CA ILE A 41 -3.59 11.77 -9.11
C ILE A 41 -3.36 12.13 -10.58
N ALA A 42 -4.39 12.60 -11.30
CA ALA A 42 -4.25 13.02 -12.69
C ALA A 42 -3.26 14.19 -12.85
N PHE A 43 -3.20 15.09 -11.86
CA PHE A 43 -2.22 16.17 -11.77
C PHE A 43 -0.90 15.78 -11.10
N ARG A 44 -0.66 14.48 -10.87
CA ARG A 44 0.58 13.98 -10.24
C ARG A 44 0.83 14.55 -8.84
N ARG A 45 -0.25 14.70 -8.06
CA ARG A 45 -0.24 15.20 -6.68
C ARG A 45 -0.72 14.14 -5.67
N PRO A 46 0.04 13.05 -5.48
CA PRO A 46 -0.32 12.00 -4.52
C PRO A 46 -0.27 12.54 -3.07
N ASP A 47 0.55 13.56 -2.81
CA ASP A 47 0.62 14.28 -1.53
C ASP A 47 -0.73 14.86 -1.11
N VAL A 48 -1.48 15.44 -2.06
CA VAL A 48 -2.83 15.94 -1.82
C VAL A 48 -3.78 14.80 -1.46
N VAL A 49 -3.63 13.62 -2.06
CA VAL A 49 -4.45 12.44 -1.73
C VAL A 49 -4.23 12.02 -0.29
N PHE A 50 -2.97 11.93 0.16
CA PHE A 50 -2.65 11.57 1.54
C PHE A 50 -3.21 12.59 2.53
N ARG A 51 -3.08 13.89 2.21
CA ARG A 51 -3.65 14.93 3.05
C ARG A 51 -5.18 14.86 3.14
N LEU A 52 -5.85 14.65 2.01
CA LEU A 52 -7.30 14.49 1.97
C LEU A 52 -7.75 13.27 2.79
N TRP A 53 -6.99 12.17 2.76
CA TRP A 53 -7.27 10.97 3.57
C TRP A 53 -7.27 11.26 5.08
N ASP A 54 -6.21 11.90 5.58
CA ASP A 54 -6.08 12.23 7.02
C ASP A 54 -7.25 13.09 7.53
N MET A 55 -7.87 13.81 6.62
CA MET A 55 -8.87 14.80 6.94
C MET A 55 -10.31 14.33 6.86
N MET A 56 -10.56 13.20 6.21
CA MET A 56 -11.93 12.73 5.97
C MET A 56 -12.70 12.60 7.28
N SER A 57 -12.12 11.89 8.25
CA SER A 57 -12.77 11.65 9.55
C SER A 57 -12.82 12.91 10.42
N HIS A 58 -11.74 13.68 10.47
CA HIS A 58 -11.62 14.80 11.41
C HIS A 58 -12.40 16.05 10.97
N TYR A 59 -12.24 16.47 9.72
CA TYR A 59 -12.80 17.74 9.24
C TYR A 59 -14.13 17.58 8.51
N TYR A 60 -14.23 16.56 7.65
CA TYR A 60 -15.43 16.35 6.82
C TYR A 60 -16.47 15.44 7.47
N VAL A 61 -16.17 14.86 8.63
CA VAL A 61 -17.03 13.87 9.32
C VAL A 61 -17.48 12.78 8.34
N THR A 62 -16.56 12.38 7.47
CA THR A 62 -16.80 11.49 6.35
C THR A 62 -15.88 10.30 6.49
N GLU A 63 -16.42 9.10 6.47
CA GLU A 63 -15.60 7.90 6.50
C GLU A 63 -15.05 7.59 5.11
N PRO A 64 -13.82 7.04 5.00
CA PRO A 64 -13.31 6.58 3.73
C PRO A 64 -14.20 5.47 3.19
N SER A 65 -14.36 5.45 1.87
CA SER A 65 -15.06 4.40 1.14
C SER A 65 -14.07 3.42 0.51
N LEU A 66 -14.55 2.29 -0.02
CA LEU A 66 -13.70 1.39 -0.80
C LEU A 66 -13.05 2.09 -2.00
N GLY A 67 -13.78 3.00 -2.66
CA GLY A 67 -13.23 3.84 -3.72
C GLY A 67 -12.09 4.75 -3.23
N THR A 68 -12.22 5.29 -2.02
CA THR A 68 -11.18 6.10 -1.38
C THR A 68 -9.91 5.29 -1.15
N LEU A 69 -10.03 4.08 -0.59
CA LEU A 69 -8.91 3.18 -0.36
C LEU A 69 -8.20 2.80 -1.67
N THR A 70 -8.97 2.50 -2.71
CA THR A 70 -8.43 2.22 -4.04
C THR A 70 -7.61 3.39 -4.60
N VAL A 71 -8.10 4.63 -4.45
CA VAL A 71 -7.38 5.84 -4.88
C VAL A 71 -6.13 6.06 -4.03
N LEU A 72 -6.19 5.80 -2.73
CA LEU A 72 -5.04 5.87 -1.82
C LEU A 72 -3.92 4.90 -2.23
N ILE A 73 -4.25 3.66 -2.59
CA ILE A 73 -3.28 2.66 -3.08
C ILE A 73 -2.60 3.13 -4.37
N ILE A 74 -3.37 3.68 -5.31
CA ILE A 74 -2.81 4.22 -6.57
C ILE A 74 -1.89 5.41 -6.28
N ALA A 75 -2.28 6.32 -5.38
CA ALA A 75 -1.46 7.45 -4.99
C ALA A 75 -0.15 7.02 -4.34
N ALA A 76 -0.17 6.00 -3.47
CA ALA A 76 1.04 5.45 -2.86
C ALA A 76 1.96 4.79 -3.89
N ARG A 77 1.41 4.04 -4.85
CA ARG A 77 2.21 3.46 -5.95
C ARG A 77 2.84 4.56 -6.80
N MET A 78 2.06 5.58 -7.13
CA MET A 78 2.55 6.75 -7.87
C MET A 78 3.66 7.47 -7.09
N ALA A 79 3.50 7.72 -5.79
CA ALA A 79 4.53 8.35 -4.97
C ALA A 79 5.82 7.52 -4.95
N ALA A 80 5.72 6.19 -4.84
CA ALA A 80 6.87 5.29 -4.97
C ALA A 80 7.52 5.33 -6.37
N SER A 81 6.78 5.72 -7.41
CA SER A 81 7.34 5.91 -8.76
C SER A 81 8.08 7.22 -8.95
N MET A 82 7.68 8.27 -8.22
CA MET A 82 8.29 9.60 -8.27
C MET A 82 9.59 9.68 -7.49
N ASP A 83 9.73 8.84 -6.46
CA ASP A 83 10.93 8.82 -5.64
C ASP A 83 12.06 8.05 -6.34
N SER A 84 12.73 8.72 -7.28
CA SER A 84 13.94 8.21 -7.94
C SER A 84 15.11 8.01 -6.96
N SER A 85 15.02 8.55 -5.74
CA SER A 85 16.01 8.33 -4.70
C SER A 85 15.91 6.94 -4.07
N LEU A 86 14.82 6.19 -4.29
CA LEU A 86 14.76 4.77 -3.91
C LEU A 86 15.70 3.89 -4.76
N THR A 87 16.06 4.32 -5.97
CA THR A 87 17.00 3.60 -6.85
C THR A 87 18.46 3.80 -6.48
N LEU A 88 18.79 4.88 -5.75
CA LEU A 88 20.13 5.16 -5.26
C LEU A 88 20.05 5.22 -3.75
N PHE A 89 20.39 4.12 -3.06
CA PHE A 89 20.43 3.99 -1.60
C PHE A 89 21.29 5.09 -0.94
N ILE A 90 20.79 6.33 -0.88
CA ILE A 90 21.42 7.44 -0.18
C ILE A 90 20.81 7.47 1.23
N PRO A 91 21.59 7.18 2.28
CA PRO A 91 21.12 7.24 3.65
C PRO A 91 20.46 8.57 4.00
N ARG A 92 19.34 8.52 4.73
CA ARG A 92 18.51 9.68 5.16
C ARG A 92 19.30 10.82 5.82
N TRP A 93 20.42 10.51 6.50
CA TRP A 93 21.27 11.51 7.16
C TRP A 93 22.17 12.28 6.17
N LEU A 94 22.38 11.78 4.96
CA LEU A 94 23.18 12.44 3.91
C LEU A 94 22.35 13.40 3.04
N GLN A 95 21.02 13.31 3.04
CA GLN A 95 20.16 14.19 2.23
C GLN A 95 19.92 15.57 2.85
N GLY A 96 20.38 15.81 4.08
CA GLY A 96 20.22 17.07 4.80
C GLY A 96 18.75 17.39 5.13
N ASP A 97 18.53 18.20 6.16
CA ASP A 97 17.21 18.65 6.61
C ASP A 97 16.45 19.53 5.58
N VAL A 98 16.93 19.60 4.34
CA VAL A 98 16.48 20.50 3.28
C VAL A 98 15.09 20.12 2.73
N PHE A 99 14.59 18.91 3.03
CA PHE A 99 13.29 18.42 2.54
C PHE A 99 12.20 18.29 3.61
N PHE A 100 12.50 18.55 4.89
CA PHE A 100 11.67 18.06 6.01
C PHE A 100 11.29 19.12 7.04
N THR A 101 11.03 20.36 6.62
CA THR A 101 10.37 21.31 7.51
C THR A 101 8.93 20.86 7.78
N ARG A 102 8.70 20.37 9.01
CA ARG A 102 7.36 20.18 9.57
C ARG A 102 6.64 21.53 9.42
N PRO A 103 5.52 21.61 8.68
CA PRO A 103 4.81 22.88 8.56
C PRO A 103 4.39 23.34 9.96
N GLN A 104 4.54 24.64 10.21
CA GLN A 104 3.92 25.30 11.35
C GLN A 104 2.40 25.04 11.31
N PRO A 105 1.71 24.99 12.46
CA PRO A 105 0.25 24.80 12.50
C PRO A 105 -0.47 26.01 11.90
N GLY A 106 -0.62 26.03 10.57
CA GLY A 106 -1.50 26.92 9.83
C GLY A 106 -2.92 26.34 9.74
N SER A 107 -3.87 27.14 9.28
CA SER A 107 -5.22 26.62 9.01
C SER A 107 -5.17 25.61 7.86
N PHE A 108 -6.08 24.65 7.85
CA PHE A 108 -6.16 23.68 6.75
C PHE A 108 -6.28 24.35 5.38
N SER A 109 -7.09 25.41 5.27
CA SER A 109 -7.29 26.14 4.02
C SER A 109 -5.96 26.67 3.51
N GLU A 110 -5.16 27.27 4.39
CA GLU A 110 -3.83 27.77 4.05
C GLU A 110 -2.90 26.65 3.59
N GLU A 111 -2.91 25.49 4.26
CA GLU A 111 -2.06 24.36 3.86
C GLU A 111 -2.47 23.82 2.49
N MET A 112 -3.78 23.66 2.23
CA MET A 112 -4.26 23.22 0.92
C MET A 112 -4.04 24.25 -0.19
N GLU A 113 -4.28 25.53 0.08
CA GLU A 113 -4.01 26.61 -0.87
C GLU A 113 -2.52 26.65 -1.19
N GLN A 114 -1.66 26.50 -0.19
CA GLN A 114 -0.23 26.39 -0.38
C GLN A 114 0.12 25.15 -1.21
N MET A 115 -0.44 23.98 -0.91
CA MET A 115 -0.23 22.77 -1.68
C MET A 115 -0.70 22.92 -3.13
N LEU A 116 -1.81 23.62 -3.38
CA LEU A 116 -2.37 23.82 -4.72
C LEU A 116 -1.70 24.97 -5.48
N SER A 117 -0.90 25.80 -4.81
CA SER A 117 -0.19 26.91 -5.44
C SER A 117 0.92 26.43 -6.40
N ASN A 118 1.15 27.18 -7.48
CA ASN A 118 2.03 26.81 -8.60
C ASN A 118 3.54 26.70 -8.27
N GLY A 119 3.96 26.87 -7.01
CA GLY A 119 5.35 26.72 -6.57
C GLY A 119 5.61 25.55 -5.61
N TYR A 120 4.56 24.84 -5.21
CA TYR A 120 4.69 23.81 -4.19
C TYR A 120 5.30 22.52 -4.74
N ARG A 121 6.42 22.10 -4.17
CA ARG A 121 7.03 20.80 -4.47
C ARG A 121 6.25 19.70 -3.74
N PRO A 122 5.76 18.67 -4.45
CA PRO A 122 5.02 17.58 -3.83
C PRO A 122 5.84 16.94 -2.71
N ARG A 123 5.22 16.75 -1.54
CA ARG A 123 5.84 16.00 -0.45
C ARG A 123 5.64 14.52 -0.71
N LEU A 124 6.73 13.82 -1.00
CA LEU A 124 6.67 12.37 -1.24
C LEU A 124 6.59 11.55 0.05
N LEU A 125 6.75 12.17 1.22
CA LEU A 125 6.53 11.53 2.52
C LEU A 125 5.15 11.87 3.08
N TRP A 126 4.57 10.88 3.75
CA TRP A 126 3.32 11.00 4.50
C TRP A 126 3.61 10.65 5.96
N HIS A 127 3.28 11.55 6.90
CA HIS A 127 3.65 11.43 8.33
C HIS A 127 5.14 11.09 8.59
N ASN A 128 6.05 11.69 7.81
CA ASN A 128 7.51 11.42 7.83
C ASN A 128 7.91 9.98 7.46
N GLU A 129 7.00 9.23 6.82
CA GLU A 129 7.21 7.88 6.31
C GLU A 129 6.90 7.79 4.82
N TYR A 130 7.34 6.70 4.18
CA TYR A 130 6.99 6.43 2.81
C TYR A 130 5.49 6.11 2.70
N PRO A 131 4.73 6.74 1.78
CA PRO A 131 3.28 6.54 1.71
C PRO A 131 2.87 5.09 1.50
N TRP A 132 3.65 4.30 0.74
CA TRP A 132 3.37 2.88 0.55
C TRP A 132 3.42 2.08 1.85
N ARG A 133 4.26 2.46 2.82
CA ARG A 133 4.34 1.80 4.14
C ARG A 133 3.10 2.06 4.96
N LEU A 134 2.64 3.31 4.96
CA LEU A 134 1.42 3.69 5.67
C LEU A 134 0.19 3.05 5.02
N VAL A 135 0.10 3.02 3.69
CA VAL A 135 -0.99 2.32 3.00
C VAL A 135 -0.97 0.83 3.30
N ARG A 136 0.19 0.18 3.27
CA ARG A 136 0.35 -1.22 3.70
C ARG A 136 -0.12 -1.42 5.14
N HIS A 137 0.30 -0.54 6.06
CA HIS A 137 -0.12 -0.61 7.46
C HIS A 137 -1.63 -0.44 7.61
N ILE A 138 -2.25 0.53 6.95
CA ILE A 138 -3.71 0.75 6.96
C ILE A 138 -4.43 -0.50 6.47
N ILE A 139 -4.01 -1.07 5.33
CA ILE A 139 -4.65 -2.27 4.77
C ILE A 139 -4.51 -3.45 5.70
N ARG A 140 -3.29 -3.74 6.19
CA ARG A 140 -3.02 -4.91 7.03
C ARG A 140 -3.60 -4.74 8.43
N GLU A 141 -3.19 -3.71 9.14
CA GLU A 141 -3.45 -3.56 10.56
C GLU A 141 -4.80 -2.90 10.84
N GLU A 142 -5.15 -1.82 10.11
CA GLU A 142 -6.36 -1.04 10.39
C GLU A 142 -7.62 -1.60 9.72
N ILE A 143 -7.50 -2.31 8.59
CA ILE A 143 -8.63 -2.86 7.83
C ILE A 143 -8.72 -4.38 8.01
N LEU A 144 -7.71 -5.13 7.55
CA LEU A 144 -7.78 -6.58 7.47
C LEU A 144 -7.73 -7.24 8.86
N PHE A 145 -6.67 -6.99 9.63
CA PHE A 145 -6.47 -7.67 10.91
C PHE A 145 -7.30 -7.09 12.05
N SER A 146 -7.79 -5.86 11.90
CA SER A 146 -8.79 -5.33 12.82
C SER A 146 -10.12 -6.08 12.60
N SER A 147 -10.57 -6.24 11.36
CA SER A 147 -11.88 -6.82 11.04
C SER A 147 -11.88 -8.36 11.01
N TRP A 148 -10.76 -8.97 10.62
CA TRP A 148 -10.54 -10.41 10.52
C TRP A 148 -9.19 -10.83 11.15
N PRO A 149 -9.10 -10.89 12.49
CA PRO A 149 -7.86 -11.21 13.18
C PRO A 149 -7.23 -12.55 12.80
N HIS A 150 -8.05 -13.53 12.37
CA HIS A 150 -7.58 -14.85 11.95
C HIS A 150 -6.71 -14.80 10.68
N LEU A 151 -6.78 -13.73 9.88
CA LEU A 151 -5.94 -13.55 8.69
C LEU A 151 -4.44 -13.46 9.01
N ARG A 152 -4.07 -13.17 10.27
CA ARG A 152 -2.67 -13.18 10.73
C ARG A 152 -2.05 -14.58 10.75
N TYR A 153 -2.88 -15.61 10.77
CA TYR A 153 -2.47 -17.00 10.95
C TYR A 153 -2.83 -17.87 9.74
N VAL A 154 -3.13 -17.25 8.60
CA VAL A 154 -3.44 -18.00 7.37
C VAL A 154 -2.16 -18.63 6.85
N ASP A 155 -2.24 -19.91 6.48
CA ASP A 155 -1.13 -20.64 5.88
C ASP A 155 -0.72 -20.01 4.55
N ILE A 156 0.56 -19.62 4.47
CA ILE A 156 1.14 -19.02 3.28
C ILE A 156 1.53 -20.17 2.32
N PRO A 157 1.02 -20.19 1.08
CA PRO A 157 1.15 -21.36 0.20
C PRO A 157 2.53 -21.54 -0.45
N ALA A 158 3.36 -20.50 -0.44
CA ALA A 158 4.71 -20.51 -0.98
C ALA A 158 5.57 -19.46 -0.28
N HIS A 159 6.86 -19.73 -0.16
CA HIS A 159 7.84 -18.88 0.47
C HIS A 159 8.84 -18.35 -0.56
N PRO A 160 9.37 -17.13 -0.40
CA PRO A 160 10.32 -16.60 -1.36
C PRO A 160 11.64 -17.38 -1.22
N VAL A 161 12.25 -17.76 -2.34
CA VAL A 161 13.55 -18.46 -2.35
C VAL A 161 14.65 -17.48 -1.98
N HIS A 162 14.56 -16.26 -2.52
CA HIS A 162 15.40 -15.15 -2.14
C HIS A 162 14.68 -14.41 -1.02
N GLY A 163 15.22 -14.51 0.19
CA GLY A 163 14.85 -13.55 1.21
C GLY A 163 15.06 -12.16 0.64
N ASP A 164 14.14 -11.25 0.94
CA ASP A 164 14.24 -9.83 0.61
C ASP A 164 15.38 -9.20 1.44
N GLU A 165 16.52 -9.89 1.67
CA GLU A 165 17.43 -9.76 2.81
C GLU A 165 18.09 -8.38 2.90
N ALA A 166 18.33 -7.72 1.76
CA ALA A 166 18.82 -6.35 1.72
C ALA A 166 17.80 -5.35 2.28
N THR A 167 16.51 -5.60 2.02
CA THR A 167 15.38 -4.80 2.49
C THR A 167 14.99 -5.26 3.91
N GLY A 168 14.87 -6.56 4.13
CA GLY A 168 14.44 -7.24 5.36
C GLY A 168 15.33 -7.01 6.58
N ARG A 169 16.66 -6.92 6.48
CA ARG A 169 17.49 -6.61 7.66
C ARG A 169 17.33 -5.18 8.14
N MET A 170 17.30 -4.22 7.21
CA MET A 170 17.15 -2.80 7.56
C MET A 170 15.70 -2.46 7.90
N GLU A 171 14.75 -3.16 7.29
CA GLU A 171 13.33 -3.01 7.56
C GLU A 171 12.85 -3.76 8.78
N ALA A 172 13.36 -4.94 9.11
CA ALA A 172 13.08 -5.55 10.41
C ALA A 172 13.52 -4.62 11.55
N TYR A 173 14.69 -3.97 11.40
CA TYR A 173 15.16 -2.98 12.39
C TYR A 173 14.27 -1.73 12.44
N ARG A 174 13.75 -1.25 11.30
CA ARG A 174 12.85 -0.10 11.24
C ARG A 174 11.41 -0.43 11.64
N GLU A 175 10.93 -1.62 11.32
CA GLU A 175 9.61 -2.15 11.69
C GLU A 175 9.56 -2.39 13.19
N LEU A 176 10.63 -2.92 13.81
CA LEU A 176 10.74 -2.97 15.28
C LEU A 176 10.61 -1.58 15.91
N LYS A 177 11.31 -0.58 15.36
CA LYS A 177 11.28 0.80 15.88
C LYS A 177 9.96 1.53 15.59
N ALA A 178 9.32 1.25 14.45
CA ALA A 178 8.01 1.79 14.09
C ALA A 178 6.90 1.11 14.90
N GLN A 179 7.02 -0.19 15.16
CA GLN A 179 6.14 -0.93 16.06
C GLN A 179 6.22 -0.38 17.48
N GLU A 180 7.41 -0.07 18.02
CA GLU A 180 7.53 0.60 19.32
C GLU A 180 6.76 1.93 19.39
N SER A 181 6.76 2.71 18.29
CA SER A 181 6.01 3.97 18.22
C SER A 181 4.50 3.76 18.02
N LEU A 182 4.09 2.68 17.35
CA LEU A 182 2.68 2.34 17.07
C LEU A 182 2.02 1.56 18.22
N VAL A 183 2.78 0.85 19.04
CA VAL A 183 2.29 0.14 20.24
C VAL A 183 1.66 1.12 21.24
N HIS A 184 2.13 2.36 21.29
CA HIS A 184 1.54 3.39 22.14
C HIS A 184 0.15 3.89 21.69
N LEU A 185 -0.23 3.63 20.42
CA LEU A 185 -1.56 3.93 19.85
C LEU A 185 -2.52 2.71 19.89
N SER A 186 -2.05 1.56 20.38
CA SER A 186 -2.68 0.25 20.18
C SER A 186 -3.48 -0.28 21.37
N MET A 187 -3.54 0.40 22.53
CA MET A 187 -4.25 -0.17 23.69
C MET A 187 -5.79 0.00 23.62
N GLU A 188 -6.30 0.83 22.72
CA GLU A 188 -7.73 0.96 22.43
C GLU A 188 -7.97 0.78 20.92
N ARG A 189 -7.72 -0.42 20.37
CA ARG A 189 -8.00 -0.69 18.94
C ARG A 189 -9.50 -0.74 18.69
N THR A 190 -10.15 0.42 18.69
CA THR A 190 -11.43 0.58 18.01
C THR A 190 -11.20 0.22 16.54
N HIS A 191 -12.00 -0.70 16.00
CA HIS A 191 -12.00 -1.01 14.57
C HIS A 191 -12.20 0.31 13.81
N LYS A 192 -11.14 0.83 13.20
CA LYS A 192 -11.14 2.18 12.62
C LYS A 192 -11.95 2.22 11.33
N TYR A 193 -11.96 1.11 10.58
CA TYR A 193 -12.63 1.00 9.28
C TYR A 193 -13.35 -0.35 9.09
N PRO A 194 -14.29 -0.73 9.97
CA PRO A 194 -14.94 -2.04 9.92
C PRO A 194 -15.82 -2.23 8.67
N HIS A 195 -16.25 -1.14 8.03
CA HIS A 195 -17.08 -1.14 6.83
C HIS A 195 -16.28 -1.30 5.53
N LEU A 196 -14.94 -1.21 5.57
CA LEU A 196 -14.11 -1.37 4.38
C LEU A 196 -13.85 -2.86 4.13
N MET A 197 -14.64 -3.46 3.25
CA MET A 197 -14.41 -4.84 2.77
C MET A 197 -13.58 -4.82 1.48
N PRO A 198 -12.32 -5.31 1.49
CA PRO A 198 -11.51 -5.37 0.29
C PRO A 198 -12.15 -6.26 -0.78
N THR A 199 -12.08 -5.83 -2.03
CA THR A 199 -12.56 -6.59 -3.19
C THR A 199 -11.41 -7.09 -4.05
N GLN A 200 -11.69 -7.92 -5.06
CA GLN A 200 -10.71 -8.35 -6.04
C GLN A 200 -9.93 -7.16 -6.64
N ASP A 201 -10.62 -6.06 -6.94
CA ASP A 201 -10.00 -4.86 -7.52
C ASP A 201 -9.04 -4.17 -6.54
N THR A 202 -9.43 -4.09 -5.25
CA THR A 202 -8.57 -3.58 -4.18
C THR A 202 -7.31 -4.42 -4.02
N PHE A 203 -7.46 -5.74 -3.95
CA PHE A 203 -6.32 -6.66 -3.84
C PHE A 203 -5.42 -6.61 -5.06
N ARG A 204 -5.97 -6.55 -6.28
CA ARG A 204 -5.17 -6.39 -7.51
C ARG A 204 -4.31 -5.14 -7.46
N LYS A 205 -4.86 -4.01 -7.02
CA LYS A 205 -4.11 -2.76 -6.87
C LYS A 205 -3.06 -2.84 -5.76
N TYR A 206 -3.38 -3.53 -4.68
CA TYR A 206 -2.44 -3.77 -3.60
C TYR A 206 -1.27 -4.65 -4.04
N ILE A 207 -1.51 -5.72 -4.82
CA ILE A 207 -0.46 -6.55 -5.44
C ILE A 207 0.43 -5.71 -6.37
N LEU A 208 -0.16 -4.82 -7.18
CA LEU A 208 0.61 -3.90 -8.02
C LEU A 208 1.46 -2.92 -7.21
N LEU A 209 0.95 -2.46 -6.06
CA LEU A 209 1.74 -1.64 -5.13
C LEU A 209 2.93 -2.44 -4.59
N LEU A 210 2.68 -3.65 -4.08
CA LEU A 210 3.73 -4.53 -3.54
C LEU A 210 4.80 -4.83 -4.58
N GLY A 211 4.40 -5.17 -5.80
CA GLY A 211 5.31 -5.38 -6.92
C GLY A 211 6.18 -4.16 -7.23
N ARG A 212 5.60 -2.95 -7.16
CA ARG A 212 6.33 -1.70 -7.39
C ARG A 212 7.37 -1.41 -6.32
N VAL A 213 7.07 -1.72 -5.06
CA VAL A 213 7.97 -1.44 -3.93
C VAL A 213 8.88 -2.62 -3.58
N ASN A 214 9.05 -3.56 -4.52
CA ASN A 214 9.85 -4.77 -4.37
C ASN A 214 9.45 -5.65 -3.17
N ARG A 215 8.16 -5.69 -2.84
CA ARG A 215 7.57 -6.53 -1.78
C ARG A 215 6.83 -7.73 -2.34
N CYS A 216 7.37 -8.30 -3.42
CA CYS A 216 6.78 -9.46 -4.08
C CYS A 216 6.68 -10.68 -3.15
N SER A 217 7.52 -10.75 -2.11
CA SER A 217 7.50 -11.76 -1.05
C SER A 217 6.17 -11.86 -0.30
N GLU A 218 5.39 -10.78 -0.24
CA GLU A 218 4.08 -10.75 0.44
C GLU A 218 2.92 -11.23 -0.43
N ILE A 219 3.12 -11.42 -1.74
CA ILE A 219 2.04 -11.76 -2.68
C ILE A 219 1.34 -13.09 -2.33
N PRO A 220 2.04 -14.18 -1.97
CA PRO A 220 1.38 -15.42 -1.54
C PRO A 220 0.47 -15.22 -0.32
N GLU A 221 0.89 -14.40 0.63
CA GLU A 221 0.10 -14.06 1.82
C GLU A 221 -1.17 -13.29 1.42
N VAL A 222 -1.06 -12.31 0.53
CA VAL A 222 -2.21 -11.55 0.02
C VAL A 222 -3.21 -12.45 -0.68
N LEU A 223 -2.75 -13.41 -1.49
CA LEU A 223 -3.62 -14.38 -2.15
C LEU A 223 -4.29 -15.32 -1.14
N ALA A 224 -3.58 -15.71 -0.09
CA ALA A 224 -4.14 -16.52 0.97
C ALA A 224 -5.24 -15.75 1.74
N TRP A 225 -5.07 -14.45 1.96
CA TRP A 225 -6.15 -13.60 2.50
C TRP A 225 -7.35 -13.51 1.56
N MET A 226 -7.12 -13.35 0.25
CA MET A 226 -8.21 -13.35 -0.73
C MET A 226 -9.03 -14.64 -0.64
N LYS A 227 -8.36 -15.80 -0.56
CA LYS A 227 -9.02 -17.09 -0.39
C LYS A 227 -9.79 -17.18 0.93
N ALA A 228 -9.18 -16.76 2.05
CA ALA A 228 -9.81 -16.79 3.37
C ALA A 228 -11.04 -15.87 3.48
N LEU A 229 -11.06 -14.77 2.72
CA LEU A 229 -12.18 -13.83 2.62
C LEU A 229 -13.18 -14.19 1.52
N ASP A 230 -13.02 -15.34 0.86
CA ASP A 230 -13.84 -15.79 -0.28
C ASP A 230 -13.89 -14.79 -1.45
N VAL A 231 -12.79 -14.04 -1.66
CA VAL A 231 -12.63 -13.11 -2.76
C VAL A 231 -11.98 -13.82 -3.94
N VAL A 232 -12.78 -14.21 -4.93
CA VAL A 232 -12.29 -14.89 -6.14
C VAL A 232 -11.49 -13.92 -7.03
N PRO A 233 -10.18 -14.17 -7.28
CA PRO A 233 -9.37 -13.32 -8.15
C PRO A 233 -9.72 -13.56 -9.61
N SER A 234 -9.67 -12.51 -10.43
CA SER A 234 -9.70 -12.68 -11.87
C SER A 234 -8.40 -13.28 -12.39
N LYS A 235 -8.45 -13.99 -13.52
CA LYS A 235 -7.27 -14.55 -14.20
C LYS A 235 -6.16 -13.51 -14.44
N GLY A 236 -6.54 -12.27 -14.79
CA GLY A 236 -5.60 -11.16 -14.92
C GLY A 236 -4.95 -10.71 -13.61
N THR A 237 -5.61 -10.88 -12.47
CA THR A 237 -5.03 -10.62 -11.14
C THR A 237 -4.01 -11.68 -10.78
N LEU A 238 -4.35 -12.95 -11.00
CA LEU A 238 -3.42 -14.06 -10.82
C LEU A 238 -2.20 -13.92 -11.74
N ALA A 239 -2.38 -13.49 -12.98
CA ALA A 239 -1.29 -13.27 -13.92
C ALA A 239 -0.31 -12.19 -13.43
N ILE A 240 -0.84 -11.08 -12.89
CA ILE A 240 -0.03 -10.01 -12.27
C ILE A 240 0.70 -10.53 -11.03
N ALA A 241 0.00 -11.30 -10.18
CA ALA A 241 0.58 -11.88 -8.98
C ALA A 241 1.74 -12.83 -9.29
N LEU A 242 1.57 -13.73 -10.26
CA LEU A 242 2.62 -14.65 -10.70
C LEU A 242 3.78 -13.94 -11.40
N ALA A 243 3.49 -12.89 -12.20
CA ALA A 243 4.53 -12.08 -12.81
C ALA A 243 5.45 -11.46 -11.75
N HIS A 244 4.88 -10.84 -10.71
CA HIS A 244 5.70 -10.31 -9.62
C HIS A 244 6.34 -11.41 -8.74
N TRP A 245 5.60 -12.48 -8.41
CA TRP A 245 6.11 -13.56 -7.58
C TRP A 245 7.33 -14.27 -8.18
N SER A 246 7.31 -14.49 -9.49
CA SER A 246 8.41 -15.16 -10.17
C SER A 246 9.77 -14.47 -9.91
N GLN A 247 9.78 -13.15 -9.64
CA GLN A 247 10.99 -12.36 -9.39
C GLN A 247 11.71 -12.78 -8.10
N VAL A 248 10.98 -13.27 -7.11
CA VAL A 248 11.53 -13.70 -5.80
C VAL A 248 11.54 -15.21 -5.63
N ALA A 249 10.88 -15.94 -6.54
CA ALA A 249 10.77 -17.39 -6.50
C ALA A 249 11.82 -18.13 -7.36
N SER A 250 12.58 -17.41 -8.20
CA SER A 250 13.57 -17.99 -9.11
C SER A 250 15.01 -17.70 -8.66
N ASP A 251 15.91 -18.67 -8.83
CA ASP A 251 17.35 -18.51 -8.52
C ASP A 251 18.13 -17.65 -9.53
N ALA A 252 17.52 -17.34 -10.68
CA ALA A 252 18.13 -16.53 -11.74
C ALA A 252 17.32 -15.25 -12.00
N PRO A 253 17.99 -14.13 -12.37
CA PRO A 253 17.30 -12.93 -12.82
C PRO A 253 16.34 -13.23 -13.96
N ILE A 254 15.07 -12.87 -13.75
CA ILE A 254 13.97 -13.16 -14.67
C ILE A 254 14.17 -12.63 -16.09
N ASP A 255 14.79 -11.46 -16.21
CA ASP A 255 15.03 -10.85 -17.51
C ASP A 255 15.98 -11.71 -18.36
N GLU A 256 16.95 -12.37 -17.71
CA GLU A 256 17.87 -13.29 -18.38
C GLU A 256 17.10 -14.52 -18.87
N TYR A 257 16.28 -15.12 -18.01
CA TYR A 257 15.43 -16.27 -18.34
C TYR A 257 14.48 -16.01 -19.52
N TRP A 258 13.74 -14.90 -19.50
CA TRP A 258 12.76 -14.60 -20.56
C TRP A 258 13.42 -14.15 -21.87
N ASN A 259 14.56 -13.44 -21.79
CA ASN A 259 15.30 -13.06 -22.98
C ASN A 259 15.95 -14.27 -23.65
N GLU A 260 16.49 -15.22 -22.88
CA GLU A 260 16.95 -16.50 -23.41
C GLU A 260 15.81 -17.27 -24.10
N ARG A 261 14.60 -17.26 -23.51
CA ARG A 261 13.41 -17.91 -24.08
C ARG A 261 12.98 -17.32 -25.42
N ARG A 262 13.06 -16.00 -25.57
CA ARG A 262 12.76 -15.30 -26.83
C ARG A 262 13.84 -15.52 -27.88
N SER A 263 15.10 -15.53 -27.47
CA SER A 263 16.25 -15.61 -28.36
C SER A 263 16.57 -17.02 -28.84
N ALA A 264 16.27 -18.05 -28.04
CA ALA A 264 16.57 -19.45 -28.38
C ALA A 264 15.47 -20.42 -27.89
N PRO A 265 14.29 -20.45 -28.53
CA PRO A 265 13.15 -21.28 -28.11
C PRO A 265 13.46 -22.78 -27.99
N HIS A 266 14.46 -23.25 -28.72
CA HIS A 266 14.88 -24.65 -28.79
C HIS A 266 15.82 -25.09 -27.65
N LEU A 267 16.44 -24.16 -26.91
CA LEU A 267 17.35 -24.47 -25.80
C LEU A 267 16.65 -24.55 -24.44
N VAL A 268 15.43 -24.02 -24.38
CA VAL A 268 14.65 -23.79 -23.16
C VAL A 268 14.11 -25.07 -22.53
N GLY A 269 13.96 -26.15 -23.30
CA GLY A 269 13.38 -27.40 -22.82
C GLY A 269 14.24 -28.16 -21.82
N ARG A 270 15.57 -27.95 -21.79
CA ARG A 270 16.47 -28.82 -21.01
C ARG A 270 16.82 -28.32 -19.60
N ASN A 271 16.75 -27.02 -19.36
CA ASN A 271 17.17 -26.46 -18.07
C ASN A 271 15.98 -26.12 -17.15
N PHE A 272 14.77 -25.96 -17.69
CA PHE A 272 13.59 -25.66 -16.87
C PHE A 272 13.06 -26.87 -16.10
N GLU A 273 13.22 -28.09 -16.63
CA GLU A 273 12.88 -29.33 -15.87
C GLU A 273 13.85 -29.60 -14.71
N ARG A 274 15.03 -28.95 -14.68
CA ARG A 274 16.03 -29.13 -13.61
C ARG A 274 15.88 -28.16 -12.45
N THR A 275 15.18 -27.03 -12.63
CA THR A 275 14.71 -26.23 -11.50
C THR A 275 13.52 -26.98 -10.90
N THR A 276 13.85 -27.91 -10.00
CA THR A 276 13.00 -28.82 -9.22
C THR A 276 11.48 -28.65 -9.44
N VAL A 277 10.82 -29.73 -9.82
CA VAL A 277 9.35 -29.90 -9.80
C VAL A 277 8.73 -29.41 -8.47
N ASP A 278 9.54 -29.29 -7.41
CA ASP A 278 9.19 -28.80 -6.06
C ASP A 278 9.50 -27.32 -5.77
N GLY A 279 9.79 -26.49 -6.78
CA GLY A 279 10.11 -25.08 -6.58
C GLY A 279 8.95 -24.25 -6.01
N GLU A 280 9.25 -23.18 -5.25
CA GLU A 280 8.25 -22.33 -4.58
C GLU A 280 7.27 -21.64 -5.55
N TYR A 281 7.70 -21.36 -6.78
CA TYR A 281 6.80 -20.91 -7.85
C TYR A 281 5.75 -21.98 -8.19
N HIS A 282 6.17 -23.23 -8.39
CA HIS A 282 5.27 -24.35 -8.71
C HIS A 282 4.32 -24.67 -7.56
N LYS A 283 4.77 -24.56 -6.30
CA LYS A 283 3.91 -24.69 -5.11
C LYS A 283 2.76 -23.67 -5.13
N LEU A 284 3.07 -22.40 -5.41
CA LEU A 284 2.04 -21.36 -5.50
C LEU A 284 1.04 -21.65 -6.63
N VAL A 285 1.53 -22.03 -7.82
CA VAL A 285 0.67 -22.35 -8.97
C VAL A 285 -0.22 -23.56 -8.67
N ALA A 286 0.33 -24.64 -8.09
CA ALA A 286 -0.45 -25.82 -7.71
C ALA A 286 -1.54 -25.47 -6.67
N TRP A 287 -1.19 -24.64 -5.69
CA TRP A 287 -2.16 -24.13 -4.72
C TRP A 287 -3.27 -23.29 -5.37
N MET A 288 -2.93 -22.44 -6.35
CA MET A 288 -3.91 -21.68 -7.14
C MET A 288 -4.82 -22.59 -7.95
N VAL A 289 -4.28 -23.62 -8.62
CA VAL A 289 -5.08 -24.60 -9.39
C VAL A 289 -6.11 -25.28 -8.48
N ASN A 290 -5.73 -25.64 -7.26
CA ASN A 290 -6.64 -26.23 -6.28
C ASN A 290 -7.69 -25.24 -5.75
N TRP A 291 -7.39 -23.94 -5.78
CA TRP A 291 -8.31 -22.90 -5.31
C TRP A 291 -9.31 -22.45 -6.38
N VAL A 292 -8.83 -22.02 -7.55
CA VAL A 292 -9.69 -21.44 -8.60
C VAL A 292 -10.02 -22.41 -9.73
N GLY A 293 -9.38 -23.59 -9.78
CA GLY A 293 -9.53 -24.53 -10.88
C GLY A 293 -8.52 -24.30 -12.01
N LYS A 294 -8.24 -25.36 -12.78
CA LYS A 294 -7.20 -25.35 -13.82
C LYS A 294 -7.46 -24.33 -14.94
N ASP A 295 -8.72 -24.11 -15.29
CA ASP A 295 -9.12 -23.24 -16.41
C ASP A 295 -8.97 -21.75 -16.08
N ASP A 296 -9.09 -21.40 -14.79
CA ASP A 296 -9.00 -20.01 -14.30
C ASP A 296 -7.59 -19.60 -13.87
N VAL A 297 -6.64 -20.54 -13.79
CA VAL A 297 -5.23 -20.22 -13.59
C VAL A 297 -4.63 -19.64 -14.89
N PRO A 298 -3.89 -18.53 -14.81
CA PRO A 298 -3.24 -17.91 -15.96
C PRO A 298 -2.22 -18.84 -16.61
N GLN A 299 -2.30 -18.93 -17.94
CA GLN A 299 -1.32 -19.60 -18.78
C GLN A 299 -0.08 -18.70 -18.96
N GLU A 300 1.03 -19.30 -19.38
CA GLU A 300 2.31 -18.60 -19.56
C GLU A 300 2.21 -17.33 -20.43
N ALA A 301 1.45 -17.40 -21.54
CA ALA A 301 1.23 -16.26 -22.43
C ALA A 301 0.52 -15.08 -21.72
N GLU A 302 -0.38 -15.37 -20.78
CA GLU A 302 -1.12 -14.35 -20.01
C GLU A 302 -0.23 -13.72 -18.94
N ILE A 303 0.66 -14.51 -18.33
CA ILE A 303 1.67 -14.02 -17.38
C ILE A 303 2.67 -13.10 -18.10
N LEU A 304 3.12 -13.48 -19.30
CA LEU A 304 3.98 -12.64 -20.16
C LEU A 304 3.29 -11.34 -20.60
N ALA A 305 1.99 -11.42 -20.92
CA ALA A 305 1.19 -10.23 -21.22
C ALA A 305 1.07 -9.32 -19.99
N ALA A 306 0.89 -9.89 -18.79
CA ALA A 306 0.87 -9.14 -17.54
C ALA A 306 2.21 -8.44 -17.25
N PHE A 307 3.35 -9.11 -17.44
CA PHE A 307 4.68 -8.48 -17.36
C PHE A 307 4.80 -7.27 -18.28
N THR A 308 4.42 -7.45 -19.55
CA THR A 308 4.48 -6.36 -20.54
C THR A 308 3.56 -5.20 -20.13
N HIS A 309 2.41 -5.50 -19.55
CA HIS A 309 1.48 -4.50 -19.04
C HIS A 309 2.04 -3.73 -17.84
N ILE A 310 2.61 -4.44 -16.85
CA ILE A 310 3.26 -3.84 -15.67
C ILE A 310 4.38 -2.90 -16.12
N ARG A 311 5.25 -3.35 -17.03
CA ARG A 311 6.34 -2.53 -17.56
C ARG A 311 5.85 -1.25 -18.24
N LYS A 312 4.79 -1.35 -19.06
CA LYS A 312 4.16 -0.18 -19.70
C LYS A 312 3.54 0.79 -18.68
N LEU A 313 2.96 0.27 -17.60
CA LEU A 313 2.46 1.10 -16.50
C LEU A 313 3.62 1.85 -15.83
N ASP A 314 4.71 1.15 -15.53
CA ASP A 314 5.90 1.74 -14.92
C ASP A 314 6.57 2.78 -15.84
N GLU A 315 6.68 2.51 -17.14
CA GLU A 315 7.20 3.45 -18.15
C GLU A 315 6.34 4.71 -18.23
N LYS A 316 5.00 4.56 -18.28
CA LYS A 316 4.06 5.68 -18.27
C LYS A 316 4.14 6.49 -16.98
N GLU A 317 4.41 5.83 -15.86
CA GLU A 317 4.59 6.50 -14.58
C GLU A 317 5.92 7.29 -14.52
N ARG A 318 7.00 6.78 -15.16
CA ARG A 318 8.33 7.42 -15.23
C ARG A 318 8.46 8.58 -16.23
N HIS A 319 7.99 8.45 -17.47
CA HIS A 319 8.23 9.42 -18.57
C HIS A 319 7.53 10.78 -18.44
N ILE A 320 6.94 11.07 -17.29
CA ILE A 320 6.26 12.35 -17.02
C ILE A 320 7.14 13.26 -16.12
N TYR A 321 8.39 12.86 -15.86
CA TYR A 321 9.43 13.61 -15.15
C TYR A 321 10.67 13.81 -16.02
#